data_AF-M5F591-F1
#
_entry.id   AF-M5F591-F1
#
_cell.length_a   1.000
_cell.length_b   1.000
_cell.length_c   1.000
_cell.angle_alpha   90.00
_cell.angle_beta   90.00
_cell.angle_gamma   90.00
#
_symmetry.space_group_name_H-M   'P 1'
#
loop_
_entity.id
_entity.type
_entity.pdbx_description
1 polymer ?
#
loop_
_entity_poly.entity_id
_entity_poly.type
_entity_poly.pdbx_seq_one_letter_code
_entity_poly.pdbx_strand_id
1 'polypeptide(L)' 'MPGELLSHAKLVRSFGEENGIDELAQAYVTDADNLEALGWELAGAMVRICNALGAYRSPRGEGGGLYLTIKTINWVG' A
#
# COMPACT_ATOMS: atom_id res chain seq x y z
N MET A 1 10.03 -13.17 -3.32
CA MET A 1 9.87 -13.25 -4.81
C MET A 1 8.38 -13.41 -5.15
N PRO A 2 7.90 -13.09 -6.37
CA PRO A 2 6.56 -12.53 -6.70
C PRO A 2 5.31 -13.08 -5.99
N GLY A 3 5.33 -14.34 -5.54
CA GLY A 3 4.23 -14.96 -4.79
C GLY A 3 3.86 -14.23 -3.50
N GLU A 4 4.84 -13.71 -2.73
CA GLU A 4 4.57 -12.98 -1.48
C GLU A 4 3.90 -11.62 -1.73
N LEU A 5 4.20 -10.97 -2.85
CA LEU A 5 3.55 -9.71 -3.22
C LEU A 5 2.07 -9.94 -3.53
N LEU A 6 1.78 -11.01 -4.28
CA LEU A 6 0.42 -11.42 -4.60
C LEU A 6 -0.37 -11.82 -3.33
N SER A 7 0.30 -12.44 -2.35
CA SER A 7 -0.31 -12.75 -1.05
C SER A 7 -0.70 -11.49 -0.26
N HIS A 8 0.16 -10.46 -0.23
CA HIS A 8 -0.16 -9.20 0.45
C HIS A 8 -1.28 -8.44 -0.25
N ALA A 9 -1.26 -8.37 -1.58
CA ALA A 9 -2.34 -7.73 -2.33
C ALA A 9 -3.69 -8.40 -2.07
N LYS A 10 -3.74 -9.74 -2.05
CA LYS A 10 -4.97 -10.49 -1.69
C LYS A 10 -5.42 -10.21 -0.27
N LEU A 11 -4.49 -10.21 0.69
CA LEU A 11 -4.79 -9.94 2.09
C LEU A 11 -5.41 -8.55 2.30
N VAL A 12 -4.81 -7.53 1.68
CA VAL A 12 -5.32 -6.14 1.76
C VAL A 12 -6.70 -6.04 1.13
N ARG A 13 -6.89 -6.70 -0.03
CA ARG A 13 -8.19 -6.71 -0.70
C ARG A 13 -9.27 -7.39 0.14
N SER A 14 -9.00 -8.58 0.66
CA SER A 14 -9.94 -9.29 1.53
C SER A 14 -10.26 -8.49 2.79
N PHE A 15 -9.27 -7.82 3.38
CA PHE A 15 -9.51 -6.91 4.50
C PHE A 15 -10.46 -5.77 4.13
N GLY A 16 -10.29 -5.17 2.95
CA GLY A 16 -11.20 -4.15 2.42
C GLY A 16 -12.64 -4.66 2.24
N GLU A 17 -12.77 -5.84 1.62
CA GLU A 17 -14.07 -6.50 1.38
C GLU A 17 -14.79 -6.85 2.70
N GLU A 18 -14.06 -7.37 3.68
CA GLU A 18 -14.61 -7.75 4.99
C GLU A 18 -15.05 -6.55 5.84
N ASN A 19 -14.42 -5.39 5.67
CA ASN A 19 -14.67 -4.19 6.47
C ASN A 19 -15.45 -3.10 5.71
N GLY A 20 -15.85 -3.34 4.46
CA GLY A 20 -16.57 -2.36 3.63
C GLY A 20 -15.74 -1.13 3.29
N ILE A 21 -14.43 -1.30 3.05
CA ILE A 21 -13.51 -0.22 2.66
C ILE A 21 -13.23 -0.35 1.16
N ASP A 22 -13.96 0.42 0.36
CA ASP A 22 -13.96 0.32 -1.10
C ASP A 22 -12.57 0.59 -1.70
N GLU A 23 -11.82 1.54 -1.13
CA GLU A 23 -10.49 1.90 -1.62
C GLU A 23 -9.45 0.78 -1.46
N LEU A 24 -9.70 -0.19 -0.57
CA LEU A 24 -8.89 -1.39 -0.41
C LEU A 24 -9.44 -2.58 -1.19
N ALA A 25 -10.76 -2.63 -1.43
CA ALA A 25 -11.42 -3.73 -2.14
C ALA A 25 -11.28 -3.64 -3.67
N GLN A 26 -10.97 -2.46 -4.19
CA GLN A 26 -10.92 -2.18 -5.64
C GLN A 26 -9.49 -2.10 -6.18
N ALA A 27 -9.35 -2.34 -7.49
CA ALA A 27 -8.05 -2.30 -8.17
C ALA A 27 -7.58 -0.88 -8.49
N TYR A 28 -8.51 0.08 -8.53
CA TYR A 28 -8.26 1.49 -8.83
C TYR A 28 -9.31 2.34 -8.11
N VAL A 29 -8.94 3.56 -7.73
CA VAL A 29 -9.85 4.54 -7.14
C VAL A 29 -10.29 5.52 -8.22
N THR A 30 -11.59 5.79 -8.32
CA THR A 30 -12.17 6.66 -9.36
C THR A 30 -12.54 8.05 -8.88
N ASP A 31 -12.69 8.25 -7.57
CA ASP A 31 -13.23 9.49 -7.00
C ASP A 31 -12.43 9.91 -5.75
N ALA A 32 -11.31 10.61 -5.96
CA ALA A 32 -10.45 11.07 -4.88
C ALA A 32 -10.07 12.54 -5.06
N ASP A 33 -10.61 13.40 -4.20
CA ASP A 33 -10.33 14.84 -4.18
C ASP A 33 -8.84 15.15 -3.91
N ASN A 34 -8.18 14.30 -3.11
CA ASN A 34 -6.76 14.42 -2.78
C ASN A 34 -6.04 13.07 -2.85
N LEU A 35 -5.52 12.75 -4.03
CA LEU A 35 -4.81 11.51 -4.29
C LEU A 35 -3.55 11.33 -3.42
N GLU A 36 -2.92 12.42 -2.99
CA GLU A 36 -1.72 12.35 -2.15
C GLU A 36 -2.05 11.94 -0.71
N ALA A 37 -3.12 12.52 -0.14
CA ALA A 37 -3.60 12.13 1.18
C ALA A 37 -4.08 10.68 1.17
N LEU A 38 -4.91 10.30 0.19
CA LEU A 38 -5.40 8.94 0.04
C LEU A 38 -4.25 7.94 -0.16
N GLY A 39 -3.25 8.27 -0.97
CA GLY A 39 -2.08 7.41 -1.15
C GLY A 39 -1.33 7.12 0.15
N TRP A 40 -1.22 8.10 1.05
CA TRP A 40 -0.62 7.88 2.38
C TRP A 40 -1.50 7.03 3.30
N GLU A 41 -2.82 7.23 3.27
CA GLU A 41 -3.76 6.42 4.05
C GLU A 41 -3.72 4.95 3.63
N LEU A 42 -3.79 4.67 2.32
CA LEU A 42 -3.70 3.32 1.77
C LEU A 42 -2.34 2.67 2.07
N ALA A 43 -1.25 3.42 1.94
CA ALA A 43 0.08 2.92 2.30
C ALA A 43 0.17 2.58 3.80
N GLY A 44 -0.40 3.41 4.67
CA GLY A 44 -0.47 3.16 6.12
C GLY A 44 -1.32 1.93 6.47
N ALA A 45 -2.47 1.77 5.82
CA ALA A 45 -3.33 0.59 5.95
C ALA A 45 -2.57 -0.68 5.52
N MET A 46 -1.89 -0.65 4.37
CA MET A 46 -1.10 -1.76 3.88
C MET A 46 0.02 -2.16 4.86
N VAL A 47 0.72 -1.17 5.46
CA VAL A 47 1.73 -1.44 6.50
C VAL A 47 1.14 -2.19 7.68
N ARG A 48 -0.03 -1.78 8.17
CA ARG A 48 -0.71 -2.40 9.31
C ARG A 48 -1.19 -3.82 8.98
N ILE A 49 -1.95 -3.97 7.90
CA ILE A 49 -2.55 -5.24 7.47
C ILE A 49 -1.46 -6.27 7.19
N CYS A 50 -0.38 -5.86 6.53
CA CYS A 50 0.69 -6.76 6.13
C CYS A 50 1.80 -6.87 7.18
N ASN A 51 1.64 -6.31 8.38
CA ASN A 51 2.65 -6.28 9.45
C ASN A 51 4.06 -5.89 8.93
N ALA A 52 4.13 -4.79 8.18
CA ALA A 52 5.38 -4.28 7.62
C ALA A 52 6.05 -3.26 8.55
N LEU A 53 7.30 -2.90 8.26
CA LEU A 53 8.07 -1.94 9.07
C LEU A 53 7.65 -0.50 8.85
N GLY A 54 7.16 -0.17 7.65
CA GLY A 54 6.77 1.19 7.32
C GLY A 54 6.46 1.36 5.84
N ALA A 55 6.16 2.60 5.46
CA ALA A 55 5.93 3.00 4.08
C ALA A 55 6.98 4.03 3.66
N TYR A 56 7.29 4.05 2.37
CA TYR A 56 8.15 5.03 1.73
C TYR A 56 7.45 5.57 0.49
N ARG A 57 7.57 6.87 0.29
CA ARG A 57 7.13 7.52 -0.95
C ARG A 57 8.34 8.04 -1.68
N SER A 58 8.46 7.68 -2.95
CA SER A 58 9.56 8.16 -3.79
C SER A 58 9.52 9.70 -3.89
N PRO A 59 10.66 10.40 -3.77
CA PRO A 59 10.76 11.82 -4.03
C PRO A 59 10.19 12.15 -5.41
N ARG A 60 9.52 13.31 -5.51
CA ARG A 60 8.86 13.81 -6.71
C ARG A 60 9.87 14.07 -7.84
N GLY A 61 10.16 13.03 -8.62
CA GLY A 61 10.84 13.10 -9.91
C GLY A 61 10.17 12.09 -10.83
N GLU A 62 9.26 12.56 -11.68
CA GLU A 62 8.58 11.84 -12.78
C GLU A 62 7.73 10.59 -12.45
N GLY A 63 7.85 10.00 -11.25
CA GLY A 63 7.30 8.67 -10.92
C GLY A 63 5.88 8.59 -10.34
N GLY A 64 5.06 9.65 -10.43
CA GLY A 64 3.66 9.61 -9.97
C GLY A 64 3.47 9.26 -8.48
N GLY A 65 2.23 8.95 -8.08
CA GLY A 65 1.83 8.58 -6.72
C GLY A 65 2.29 7.16 -6.31
N LEU A 66 3.59 6.88 -6.41
CA LEU A 66 4.17 5.59 -6.03
C LEU A 66 4.50 5.55 -4.53
N TYR A 67 3.86 4.62 -3.84
CA TYR A 67 4.08 4.30 -2.44
C TYR A 67 4.59 2.87 -2.31
N LEU A 68 5.61 2.66 -1.48
CA LEU A 68 6.27 1.39 -1.26
C LEU A 68 6.12 0.97 0.20
N THR A 69 5.85 -0.31 0.44
CA THR A 69 5.85 -0.89 1.79
C THR A 69 7.20 -1.54 2.08
N ILE A 70 7.84 -1.15 3.18
CA ILE A 70 9.13 -1.68 3.61
C ILE A 70 8.89 -2.89 4.50
N LYS A 71 9.30 -4.08 4.04
CA LYS A 71 9.11 -5.34 4.76
C LYS A 71 10.23 -5.69 5.72
N THR A 72 11.47 -5.45 5.31
CA THR A 72 12.66 -5.73 6.10
C THR A 72 13.68 -4.64 5.85
N ILE A 73 14.46 -4.31 6.89
CA ILE A 73 15.64 -3.46 6.79
C ILE A 73 16.74 -4.22 7.50
N ASN A 74 17.79 -4.57 6.76
CA ASN A 74 18.95 -5.25 7.29
C ASN A 74 20.18 -4.40 7.00
N TRP A 75 21.09 -4.33 7.96
CA TRP A 75 22.40 -3.75 7.71
C TRP A 75 23.24 -4.75 6.92
N VAL A 76 23.93 -4.25 5.89
CA VAL A 76 24.88 -5.05 5.12
C VAL A 76 26.26 -4.46 5.41
N GLY A 77 27.11 -5.27 6.04
CA GLY A 77 28.51 -4.95 6.31
C GLY A 77 29.31 -6.22 6.52
#